data_AF-A0A942UKT0-F1
#
_entry.id   AF-A0A942UKT0-F1
#
_cell.length_a   1.000
_cell.length_b   1.000
_cell.length_c   1.000
_cell.angle_alpha   90.00
_cell.angle_beta   90.00
_cell.angle_gamma   90.00
#
_symmetry.space_group_name_H-M   'P 1'
#
loop_
_entity.id
_entity.type
_entity.pdbx_description
1 polymer ?
#
loop_
_entity_poly.entity_id
_entity_poly.type
_entity_poly.pdbx_seq_one_letter_code
_entity_poly.pdbx_strand_id
1 'polypeptide(L)'
;MKTKTLVINGIIAALYIVVTLLIKPFGFTSIQFRVSEMFNHLVVFNKKYFFGIVVGVFIANLLFSELGLYDLIFGVSQSIIALSITIFSGKFIKSIWGRMIFNTIIFSFTMFFIATALNLALGFPFWITWLTTAISEFIVMIIGAPLMMALNKRINFEKLLS
;
A
#
# COMPACT_ATOMS: atom_id res chain seq x y z
N MET A 1 -19.14 -13.79 -0.41
CA MET A 1 -18.95 -12.44 0.15
C MET A 1 -20.31 -11.76 0.29
N LYS A 2 -20.55 -10.98 1.35
CA LYS A 2 -21.77 -10.15 1.46
C LYS A 2 -21.66 -8.98 0.47
N THR A 3 -22.76 -8.56 -0.13
CA THR A 3 -22.82 -7.43 -1.09
C THR A 3 -22.17 -6.16 -0.52
N LYS A 4 -22.40 -5.85 0.76
CA LYS A 4 -21.77 -4.72 1.46
C LYS A 4 -20.23 -4.76 1.42
N THR A 5 -19.62 -5.94 1.58
CA THR A 5 -18.16 -6.11 1.54
C THR A 5 -17.60 -5.84 0.15
N LEU A 6 -18.32 -6.28 -0.90
CA LEU A 6 -17.93 -6.02 -2.29
C LEU A 6 -17.94 -4.51 -2.57
N VAL A 7 -19.03 -3.82 -2.21
CA VAL A 7 -19.19 -2.38 -2.43
C VAL A 7 -18.09 -1.59 -1.72
N ILE A 8 -17.83 -1.87 -0.44
CA ILE A 8 -16.80 -1.16 0.32
C ILE A 8 -15.41 -1.38 -0.27
N ASN A 9 -15.06 -2.63 -0.63
CA ASN A 9 -13.77 -2.89 -1.27
C ASN A 9 -13.64 -2.21 -2.64
N GLY A 10 -14.74 -2.09 -3.40
CA GLY A 10 -14.77 -1.30 -4.63
C GLY A 10 -14.52 0.20 -4.38
N ILE A 11 -15.11 0.76 -3.32
CA ILE A 11 -14.86 2.16 -2.92
C ILE A 11 -13.40 2.36 -2.51
N ILE A 12 -12.82 1.45 -1.72
CA ILE A 12 -11.41 1.53 -1.33
C ILE A 12 -10.48 1.44 -2.55
N ALA A 13 -10.76 0.53 -3.50
CA ALA A 13 -10.01 0.44 -4.74
C ALA A 13 -10.11 1.74 -5.56
N ALA A 14 -11.31 2.31 -5.70
CA ALA A 14 -11.51 3.58 -6.40
C ALA A 14 -10.76 4.74 -5.72
N LEU A 15 -10.82 4.84 -4.39
CA LEU A 15 -10.07 5.85 -3.64
C LEU A 15 -8.55 5.69 -3.82
N TYR A 16 -8.06 4.45 -3.78
CA TYR A 16 -6.65 4.16 -4.05
C TYR A 16 -6.25 4.71 -5.43
N ILE A 17 -7.00 4.35 -6.49
CA ILE A 17 -6.74 4.78 -7.87
C ILE A 17 -6.77 6.31 -8.00
N VAL A 18 -7.78 6.97 -7.42
CA VAL A 18 -7.92 8.44 -7.47
C VAL A 18 -6.74 9.12 -6.78
N VAL A 19 -6.35 8.64 -5.59
CA VAL A 19 -5.20 9.21 -4.86
C VAL A 19 -3.90 8.98 -5.65
N THR A 20 -3.70 7.81 -6.25
CA THR A 20 -2.55 7.57 -7.13
C THR A 20 -2.53 8.52 -8.31
N LEU A 21 -3.68 8.74 -8.96
CA LEU A 21 -3.79 9.65 -10.10
C LEU A 21 -3.45 11.10 -9.73
N LEU A 22 -3.96 11.59 -8.58
CA LEU A 22 -3.72 12.97 -8.13
C LEU A 22 -2.25 13.25 -7.82
N ILE A 23 -1.51 12.22 -7.43
CA ILE A 23 -0.14 12.33 -6.94
C ILE A 23 0.88 11.97 -8.02
N LYS A 24 0.41 11.37 -9.12
CA LYS A 24 1.16 11.13 -10.35
C LYS A 24 2.08 12.30 -10.77
N PRO A 25 1.65 13.58 -10.77
CA PRO A 25 2.51 14.69 -11.18
C PRO A 25 3.73 14.90 -10.26
N PHE A 26 3.62 14.51 -8.99
CA PHE A 26 4.69 14.62 -8.00
C PHE A 26 5.51 13.33 -7.87
N GLY A 27 4.96 12.20 -8.32
CA GLY A 27 5.54 10.86 -8.21
C GLY A 27 6.70 10.54 -9.16
N PHE A 28 6.95 11.35 -10.20
CA PHE A 28 8.01 11.12 -11.20
C PHE A 28 9.29 11.93 -11.00
N THR A 29 9.40 12.65 -9.88
CA THR A 29 10.68 13.24 -9.47
C THR A 29 11.60 12.15 -8.92
N SER A 30 12.88 12.45 -8.64
CA SER A 30 13.87 11.48 -8.14
C SER A 30 13.45 10.72 -6.87
N ILE A 31 12.40 11.19 -6.18
CA ILE A 31 11.79 10.55 -5.01
C ILE A 31 10.34 10.20 -5.37
N GLN A 32 10.06 8.91 -5.57
CA GLN A 32 8.72 8.44 -5.89
C GLN A 32 7.89 8.31 -4.61
N PHE A 33 6.91 9.19 -4.41
CA PHE A 33 5.98 9.11 -3.28
C PHE A 33 4.71 8.35 -3.69
N ARG A 34 4.53 7.14 -3.15
CA ARG A 34 3.31 6.35 -3.32
C ARG A 34 2.35 6.58 -2.17
N VAL A 35 1.77 7.77 -2.12
CA VAL A 35 0.86 8.16 -1.01
C VAL A 35 -0.33 7.22 -0.89
N SER A 36 -0.81 6.61 -1.99
CA SER A 36 -1.88 5.61 -2.00
C SER A 36 -1.58 4.38 -1.14
N GLU A 37 -0.31 4.05 -0.87
CA GLU A 37 0.07 2.92 0.00
C GLU A 37 -0.35 3.14 1.46
N MET A 38 -0.71 4.36 1.88
CA MET A 38 -1.26 4.58 3.22
C MET A 38 -2.56 3.79 3.48
N PHE A 39 -3.31 3.43 2.42
CA PHE A 39 -4.49 2.57 2.52
C PHE A 39 -4.17 1.15 2.99
N ASN A 40 -2.93 0.68 2.89
CA ASN A 40 -2.51 -0.64 3.40
C ASN A 40 -2.77 -0.81 4.90
N HIS A 41 -2.74 0.29 5.66
CA HIS A 41 -3.06 0.26 7.09
C HIS A 41 -4.51 -0.16 7.39
N LEU A 42 -5.43 -0.07 6.42
CA LEU A 42 -6.82 -0.51 6.61
C LEU A 42 -6.91 -2.01 6.95
N VAL A 43 -5.97 -2.82 6.45
CA VAL A 43 -5.91 -4.27 6.72
C VAL A 43 -5.63 -4.57 8.20
N VAL A 44 -5.04 -3.63 8.94
CA VAL A 44 -4.84 -3.74 10.39
C VAL A 44 -6.20 -3.82 11.11
N PHE A 45 -7.18 -3.02 10.68
CA PHE A 45 -8.53 -3.01 11.27
C PHE A 45 -9.37 -4.20 10.80
N ASN A 46 -9.37 -4.51 9.51
CA ASN A 46 -10.09 -5.67 9.00
C ASN A 46 -9.39 -6.31 7.80
N LYS A 47 -9.12 -7.62 7.90
CA LYS A 47 -8.44 -8.40 6.85
C LYS A 47 -9.18 -8.38 5.52
N LYS A 48 -10.50 -8.14 5.53
CA LYS A 48 -11.33 -8.09 4.31
C LYS A 48 -10.98 -6.92 3.38
N TYR A 49 -10.34 -5.85 3.88
CA TYR A 49 -9.87 -4.73 3.05
C TYR A 49 -8.75 -5.12 2.09
N PHE A 50 -8.08 -6.25 2.32
CA PHE A 50 -7.04 -6.81 1.46
C PHE A 50 -7.44 -6.81 -0.02
N PHE A 51 -8.65 -7.27 -0.34
CA PHE A 51 -9.11 -7.35 -1.72
C PHE A 51 -9.27 -5.98 -2.37
N GLY A 52 -9.82 -4.99 -1.65
CA GLY A 52 -9.98 -3.64 -2.19
C GLY A 52 -8.64 -2.98 -2.48
N ILE A 53 -7.67 -3.17 -1.60
CA ILE A 53 -6.34 -2.58 -1.76
C ILE A 53 -5.57 -3.25 -2.90
N VAL A 54 -5.53 -4.59 -2.96
CA VAL A 54 -4.84 -5.33 -4.02
C VAL A 54 -5.44 -5.01 -5.39
N VAL A 55 -6.77 -4.93 -5.50
CA VAL A 55 -7.43 -4.51 -6.75
C VAL A 55 -7.09 -3.06 -7.10
N GLY A 56 -7.06 -2.17 -6.10
CA GLY A 56 -6.62 -0.78 -6.28
C GLY A 56 -5.21 -0.67 -6.83
N VAL A 57 -4.25 -1.36 -6.22
CA VAL A 57 -2.84 -1.42 -6.66
C VAL A 57 -2.75 -2.00 -8.08
N PHE A 58 -3.43 -3.11 -8.34
CA PHE A 58 -3.42 -3.75 -9.67
C PHE A 58 -3.92 -2.80 -10.76
N ILE A 59 -5.07 -2.16 -10.55
CA ILE A 59 -5.65 -1.24 -11.54
C ILE A 59 -4.79 0.02 -11.67
N ALA A 60 -4.32 0.58 -10.56
CA ALA A 60 -3.47 1.77 -10.59
C ALA A 60 -2.16 1.50 -11.36
N ASN A 61 -1.51 0.37 -11.13
CA ASN A 61 -0.30 -0.01 -11.87
C ASN A 61 -0.61 -0.29 -13.34
N LEU A 62 -1.74 -0.95 -13.64
CA LEU A 62 -2.17 -1.22 -15.02
C LEU A 62 -2.42 0.08 -15.82
N LEU A 63 -3.01 1.10 -15.18
CA LEU A 63 -3.40 2.33 -15.85
C LEU A 63 -2.30 3.39 -15.88
N PHE A 64 -1.41 3.42 -14.88
CA PHE A 64 -0.54 4.57 -14.65
C PHE A 64 0.95 4.25 -14.60
N SER A 65 1.36 2.98 -14.55
CA SER A 65 2.78 2.65 -14.49
C SER A 65 3.46 2.77 -15.85
N GLU A 66 4.56 3.53 -15.91
CA GLU A 66 5.41 3.69 -17.09
C GLU A 66 6.29 2.46 -17.38
N LEU A 67 6.44 1.58 -16.38
CA LEU A 67 7.25 0.35 -16.43
C LEU A 67 6.49 -0.86 -17.01
N GLY A 68 5.20 -0.67 -17.34
CA GLY A 68 4.35 -1.71 -17.92
C GLY A 68 4.18 -2.95 -17.03
N LEU A 69 4.34 -4.14 -17.62
CA LEU A 69 4.11 -5.43 -16.98
C LEU A 69 5.03 -5.72 -15.78
N TYR A 70 6.22 -5.13 -15.72
CA TYR A 70 7.17 -5.37 -14.62
C TYR A 70 6.64 -4.82 -13.30
N ASP A 71 6.16 -3.58 -13.28
CA ASP A 71 5.63 -2.96 -12.06
C ASP A 71 4.28 -3.54 -11.65
N LEU A 72 3.53 -4.11 -12.60
CA LEU A 72 2.34 -4.88 -12.30
C LEU A 72 2.69 -6.16 -11.52
N ILE A 73 3.67 -6.94 -11.99
CA ILE A 73 4.06 -8.19 -11.32
C ILE A 73 4.75 -7.88 -9.99
N PHE A 74 5.78 -7.03 -9.99
CA PHE A 74 6.57 -6.76 -8.79
C PHE A 74 5.80 -5.93 -7.75
N GLY A 75 5.07 -4.89 -8.18
CA GLY A 75 4.30 -4.04 -7.28
C GLY A 75 3.13 -4.78 -6.63
N VAL A 76 2.30 -5.48 -7.41
CA VAL A 76 1.17 -6.24 -6.87
C VAL A 76 1.65 -7.39 -5.97
N SER A 77 2.72 -8.08 -6.38
CA SER A 77 3.31 -9.14 -5.55
C SER A 77 3.86 -8.59 -4.23
N GLN A 78 4.54 -7.43 -4.28
CA GLN A 78 5.03 -6.74 -3.09
C GLN A 78 3.88 -6.44 -2.12
N SER A 79 2.79 -5.81 -2.60
CA SER A 79 1.65 -5.49 -1.74
C SER A 79 0.98 -6.74 -1.18
N ILE A 80 0.80 -7.79 -1.99
CA ILE A 80 0.21 -9.07 -1.53
C ILE A 80 1.06 -9.70 -0.43
N ILE A 81 2.38 -9.76 -0.61
CA ILE A 81 3.30 -10.35 0.37
C ILE A 81 3.29 -9.52 1.65
N ALA A 82 3.46 -8.21 1.54
CA ALA A 82 3.52 -7.30 2.68
C ALA A 82 2.21 -7.30 3.48
N LEU A 83 1.06 -7.21 2.81
CA LEU A 83 -0.25 -7.29 3.46
C LEU A 83 -0.48 -8.67 4.10
N SER A 84 -0.08 -9.75 3.45
CA SER A 84 -0.23 -11.11 4.02
C SER A 84 0.58 -11.27 5.30
N ILE A 85 1.82 -10.75 5.32
CA ILE A 85 2.68 -10.74 6.51
C ILE A 85 2.03 -9.90 7.62
N THR A 86 1.47 -8.72 7.30
CA THR A 86 0.75 -7.87 8.26
C THR A 86 -0.54 -8.50 8.80
N ILE A 87 -1.24 -9.27 7.96
CA ILE A 87 -2.42 -10.05 8.38
C ILE A 87 -2.02 -11.14 9.37
N PHE A 88 -0.90 -11.81 9.10
CA PHE A 88 -0.37 -12.89 9.94
C PHE A 88 0.18 -12.36 11.27
N SER A 89 0.88 -11.22 11.26
CA SER A 89 1.42 -10.59 12.46
C SER A 89 0.32 -10.18 13.46
N GLY A 90 -0.91 -9.96 12.99
CA GLY A 90 -2.08 -9.75 13.85
C GLY A 90 -2.42 -10.91 14.78
N LYS A 91 -1.83 -12.10 14.60
CA LYS A 91 -1.91 -13.21 15.57
C LYS A 91 -1.01 -12.97 16.80
N PHE A 92 0.11 -12.28 16.63
CA PHE A 92 1.12 -12.06 17.66
C PHE A 92 1.02 -10.66 18.28
N ILE A 93 0.75 -9.65 17.45
CA ILE A 93 0.66 -8.25 17.87
C ILE A 93 -0.81 -7.88 17.99
N LYS A 94 -1.31 -7.70 19.21
CA LYS A 94 -2.72 -7.33 19.47
C LYS A 94 -2.97 -5.81 19.44
N SER A 95 -1.93 -5.00 19.66
CA SER A 95 -2.05 -3.54 19.62
C SER A 95 -2.21 -3.05 18.18
N ILE A 96 -3.23 -2.21 17.92
CA ILE A 96 -3.46 -1.59 16.61
C ILE A 96 -2.24 -0.78 16.19
N TRP A 97 -1.71 0.08 17.07
CA TRP A 97 -0.51 0.87 16.80
C TRP A 97 0.72 -0.02 16.55
N GLY A 98 0.88 -1.10 17.33
CA GLY A 98 1.97 -2.06 17.10
C GLY A 98 1.88 -2.72 15.73
N ARG A 99 0.67 -3.07 15.27
CA ARG A 99 0.44 -3.65 13.93
C ARG A 99 0.68 -2.63 12.82
N MET A 100 0.34 -1.36 13.02
CA MET A 100 0.60 -0.29 12.04
C MET A 100 2.10 -0.03 11.91
N ILE A 101 2.83 0.06 13.03
CA ILE A 101 4.30 0.20 13.01
C ILE A 101 4.94 -1.00 12.29
N PHE A 102 4.49 -2.21 12.61
CA PHE A 102 4.96 -3.41 11.93
C PHE A 102 4.66 -3.37 10.42
N ASN A 103 3.45 -2.96 10.03
CA ASN A 103 3.07 -2.81 8.63
C ASN A 103 3.97 -1.80 7.91
N THR A 104 4.23 -0.64 8.52
CA THR A 104 5.14 0.38 8.00
C THR A 104 6.55 -0.17 7.76
N ILE A 105 7.11 -0.92 8.72
CA ILE A 105 8.45 -1.51 8.60
C ILE A 105 8.48 -2.54 7.46
N ILE A 106 7.48 -3.42 7.38
CA ILE A 106 7.40 -4.43 6.32
C ILE A 106 7.26 -3.80 4.94
N PHE A 107 6.38 -2.80 4.78
CA PHE A 107 6.22 -2.09 3.51
C PHE A 107 7.51 -1.38 3.09
N SER A 108 8.15 -0.67 4.01
CA SER A 108 9.42 0.02 3.74
C SER A 108 10.53 -0.96 3.38
N PHE A 109 10.61 -2.12 4.04
CA PHE A 109 11.60 -3.14 3.72
C PHE A 109 11.34 -3.78 2.35
N THR A 110 10.09 -4.14 2.07
CA THR A 110 9.68 -4.82 0.83
C THR A 110 9.79 -3.93 -0.42
N MET A 111 10.11 -2.64 -0.28
CA MET A 111 10.50 -1.76 -1.40
C MET A 111 11.69 -2.29 -2.20
N PHE A 112 12.45 -3.25 -1.68
CA PHE A 112 13.49 -3.92 -2.46
C PHE A 112 12.93 -4.58 -3.74
N PHE A 113 11.69 -5.09 -3.72
CA PHE A 113 11.04 -5.65 -4.92
C PHE A 113 10.87 -4.61 -6.02
N ILE A 114 10.47 -3.39 -5.65
CA ILE A 114 10.28 -2.29 -6.59
C ILE A 114 11.63 -1.79 -7.10
N ALA A 115 12.63 -1.69 -6.21
CA ALA A 115 13.99 -1.35 -6.60
C ALA A 115 14.60 -2.37 -7.57
N THR A 116 14.34 -3.68 -7.38
CA THR A 116 14.76 -4.70 -8.36
C THR A 116 14.05 -4.53 -9.70
N ALA A 117 12.75 -4.23 -9.70
CA ALA A 117 12.00 -4.00 -10.93
C ALA A 117 12.53 -2.79 -11.71
N LEU A 118 12.84 -1.70 -11.02
CA LEU A 118 13.42 -0.49 -11.60
C LEU A 118 14.85 -0.70 -12.12
N ASN A 119 15.67 -1.47 -11.39
CA ASN A 119 17.01 -1.82 -11.84
C ASN A 119 16.97 -2.68 -13.11
N LEU A 120 16.07 -3.66 -13.18
CA LEU A 120 15.92 -4.54 -14.35
C LEU A 120 15.33 -3.83 -15.57
N ALA A 121 14.34 -2.95 -15.36
CA ALA A 121 13.64 -2.29 -16.46
C ALA A 121 14.36 -1.06 -17.01
N LEU A 122 15.00 -0.26 -16.15
CA LEU A 122 15.57 1.05 -16.51
C LEU A 122 17.08 1.15 -16.23
N GLY A 123 17.71 0.12 -15.67
CA GLY A 123 19.14 0.13 -15.36
C GLY A 123 19.53 1.03 -14.18
N PHE A 124 18.55 1.52 -13.40
CA PHE A 124 18.83 2.42 -12.28
C PHE A 124 19.65 1.74 -11.16
N PRO A 125 20.51 2.49 -10.45
CA PRO A 125 21.34 1.94 -9.37
C PRO A 125 20.49 1.42 -8.21
N PHE A 126 20.45 0.09 -8.04
CA PHE A 126 19.60 -0.61 -7.08
C PHE A 126 19.61 0.00 -5.67
N TRP A 127 20.80 0.22 -5.09
CA TRP A 127 20.93 0.69 -3.70
C TRP A 127 20.35 2.09 -3.49
N ILE A 128 20.55 2.99 -4.45
CA ILE A 128 20.05 4.37 -4.36
C ILE A 128 18.53 4.37 -4.55
N THR A 129 18.04 3.62 -5.54
CA THR A 129 16.60 3.49 -5.80
C THR A 129 15.87 2.85 -4.62
N TRP A 130 16.45 1.80 -4.02
CA TRP A 130 15.90 1.17 -2.84
C TRP A 130 15.86 2.12 -1.65
N LEU A 131 16.96 2.82 -1.35
CA LEU A 131 17.01 3.72 -0.21
C LEU A 131 16.02 4.89 -0.36
N THR A 132 15.94 5.50 -1.54
CA THR A 132 15.00 6.59 -1.81
C THR A 132 13.54 6.15 -1.73
N THR A 133 13.19 5.00 -2.31
CA THR A 133 11.82 4.44 -2.25
C THR A 133 11.43 3.92 -0.86
N ALA A 134 12.36 3.31 -0.13
CA ALA A 134 12.12 2.87 1.24
C ALA A 134 11.89 4.06 2.18
N ILE A 135 12.64 5.15 2.02
CA ILE A 135 12.43 6.37 2.81
C ILE A 135 11.10 7.03 2.46
N SER A 136 10.77 7.17 1.18
CA SER A 136 9.49 7.79 0.78
C SER A 136 8.30 6.99 1.30
N GLU A 137 8.36 5.65 1.19
CA GLU A 137 7.33 4.77 1.72
C GLU A 137 7.21 4.87 3.24
N PHE A 138 8.34 4.88 3.94
CA PHE A 138 8.36 5.01 5.40
C PHE A 138 7.68 6.31 5.86
N ILE A 139 7.98 7.43 5.19
CA ILE A 139 7.36 8.73 5.46
C ILE A 139 5.85 8.67 5.22
N VAL A 140 5.42 8.16 4.05
CA VAL A 140 4.00 8.04 3.70
C VAL A 140 3.26 7.19 4.72
N MET A 141 3.83 6.05 5.11
CA MET A 141 3.21 5.10 6.03
C MET A 141 3.17 5.61 7.47
N ILE A 142 4.18 6.37 7.90
CA ILE A 142 4.16 7.06 9.20
C ILE A 142 3.07 8.12 9.23
N ILE A 143 2.91 8.93 8.17
CA ILE A 143 1.87 9.97 8.10
C ILE A 143 0.48 9.33 7.94
N GLY A 144 0.41 8.22 7.19
CA GLY A 144 -0.79 7.45 6.97
C GLY A 144 -1.36 6.83 8.24
N ALA A 145 -0.51 6.43 9.18
CA ALA A 145 -0.96 5.80 10.42
C ALA A 145 -1.87 6.69 11.30
N PRO A 146 -1.48 7.91 11.72
CA PRO A 146 -2.36 8.79 12.49
C PRO A 146 -3.59 9.21 11.69
N LEU A 147 -3.47 9.40 10.36
CA LEU A 147 -4.60 9.72 9.50
C LEU A 147 -5.66 8.60 9.52
N MET A 148 -5.23 7.34 9.33
CA MET A 148 -6.13 6.18 9.37
C MET A 148 -6.75 5.98 10.76
N MET A 149 -6.01 6.28 11.83
CA MET A 149 -6.55 6.25 13.18
C MET A 149 -7.59 7.35 13.43
N ALA A 150 -7.37 8.55 12.89
CA ALA A 150 -8.34 9.65 12.97
C ALA A 150 -9.63 9.32 12.18
N LEU A 151 -9.48 8.74 10.99
CA LEU A 151 -10.61 8.26 10.18
C LEU A 151 -11.36 7.12 10.88
N ASN A 152 -10.66 6.21 11.56
CA ASN A 152 -11.27 5.12 12.29
C ASN A 152 -12.22 5.62 13.40
N LYS A 153 -11.90 6.75 14.06
CA LYS A 153 -12.79 7.36 15.06
C LYS A 153 -14.13 7.83 14.49
N ARG A 154 -14.23 8.04 13.17
CA ARG A 154 -15.45 8.50 12.49
C ARG A 154 -16.17 7.37 11.76
N ILE A 155 -15.41 6.53 11.05
CA ILE A 155 -15.94 5.51 10.13
C ILE A 155 -16.06 4.14 10.81
N ASN A 156 -15.24 3.88 11.84
CA ASN A 156 -15.17 2.61 12.57
C ASN A 156 -14.94 1.41 11.63
N PHE A 157 -13.72 1.34 11.08
CA PHE A 157 -13.36 0.42 9.99
C PHE A 157 -13.55 -1.06 10.34
N GLU A 158 -13.48 -1.43 11.62
CA GLU A 158 -13.72 -2.80 12.08
C GLU A 158 -15.19 -3.21 11.86
N LYS A 159 -16.14 -2.33 12.22
CA LYS A 159 -17.59 -2.58 12.13
C LYS A 159 -18.15 -2.38 10.72
N LEU A 160 -17.46 -1.61 9.88
CA LEU A 160 -17.91 -1.35 8.51
C LEU A 160 -18.06 -2.66 7.71
N LEU A 161 -17.13 -3.60 7.95
CA LEU A 161 -17.02 -4.90 7.27
C LEU A 161 -17.30 -6.12 8.16
N SER A 162 -17.75 -5.91 9.41
CA SER A 162 -18.18 -7.01 10.30
C SER A 162 -19.46 -7.68 9.79
#